data_AF-A0A7S0CJ41-F1
#
_entry.id   AF-A0A7S0CJ41-F1
#
_cell.length_a   1.000
_cell.length_b   1.000
_cell.length_c   1.000
_cell.angle_alpha   90.00
_cell.angle_beta   90.00
_cell.angle_gamma   90.00
#
_symmetry.space_group_name_H-M   'P 1'
#
loop_
_entity.id
_entity.type
_entity.pdbx_description
1 polymer ?
#
loop_
_entity_poly.entity_id
_entity_poly.type
_entity_poly.pdbx_seq_one_letter_code
_entity_poly.pdbx_strand_id
1 'polypeptide(L)'
;IVRFRPSLEEELLTTMKALLQRATAQLDYFQSSHKGVVGTKAESTAVLSSFSKTLSRVSDKFFQSTTVSSADGGILNDNRAKKAKEFIRRYKNPFEKDFLHIVPKPNEVDSDGTSQPCLALSLIIERLNKWKQLLEAQISFILSSLPMQQVSPILSSISNEIPDLWSGACDTKQMSRSNELSPSPSSSSSAAAALAAFTVASSAVASAAFSEGVGGHFGGGTAALEIPGQYPPYISSHQDSKPAPELHVKLVRFDSNVKVVRRNDGQQLVRRVGMVGSDGIVRFFLLQFAIPYMSRTDERTAQLHYILDKLLRKGVLACRRNLNVQPNPVIPIAQRLRMTADDPSTYSLDDIFRLDRHVRGLDADEPINYHKDEMRKIGRKFNKKTTNSVPPGTNTDIGDEQATKLEVYNKICETMVAPDILRKQVQAALIGPEAFFVFRKALSNQLAANSLLCYAFSVTDRSPSKFAMNIRCARIAATDFRFAYNSAGLLETNAIPFRMTRNIETMLGSMVLNGGSFIPAMSSVAEAVSKWSEEVNPALHIILRDDIIHWYASKSAPKSDIKNQELERQLNDRILKNVSMVQSRIKECAPSNENNDSKMTFVDAKLRQLLQQASSSNVLCMASPSFQAWL
;
A
#
# COMPACT_ATOMS: atom_id res chain seq x y z
N ILE A 1 -18.31 11.79 6.43
CA ILE A 1 -18.56 10.41 5.96
C ILE A 1 -19.61 10.35 4.83
N VAL A 2 -20.86 10.78 5.06
CA VAL A 2 -21.97 10.62 4.08
C VAL A 2 -21.69 11.28 2.72
N ARG A 3 -21.07 12.47 2.71
CA ARG A 3 -20.78 13.27 1.50
C ARG A 3 -19.62 12.77 0.65
N PHE A 4 -18.63 12.13 1.27
CA PHE A 4 -17.45 11.61 0.58
C PHE A 4 -17.61 10.12 0.20
N ARG A 5 -18.75 9.52 0.53
CA ARG A 5 -19.03 8.14 0.16
C ARG A 5 -19.06 8.01 -1.38
N PRO A 6 -18.41 6.98 -1.93
CA PRO A 6 -18.49 6.67 -3.35
C PRO A 6 -19.93 6.65 -3.87
N SER A 7 -20.10 7.01 -5.14
CA SER A 7 -21.40 6.85 -5.81
C SER A 7 -21.79 5.36 -5.88
N LEU A 8 -23.07 5.08 -6.11
CA LEU A 8 -23.52 3.68 -6.27
C LEU A 8 -22.87 3.01 -7.49
N GLU A 9 -22.58 3.78 -8.55
CA GLU A 9 -21.85 3.32 -9.73
C GLU A 9 -20.40 2.95 -9.39
N GLU A 10 -19.70 3.76 -8.59
CA GLU A 10 -18.35 3.47 -8.10
C GLU A 10 -18.32 2.21 -7.21
N GLU A 11 -19.28 2.08 -6.28
CA GLU A 11 -19.41 0.90 -5.44
C GLU A 11 -19.72 -0.36 -6.28
N LEU A 12 -20.62 -0.25 -7.26
CA LEU A 12 -20.97 -1.36 -8.16
C LEU A 12 -19.76 -1.75 -9.02
N LEU A 13 -19.04 -0.80 -9.61
CA LEU A 13 -17.83 -1.07 -10.40
C LEU A 13 -16.78 -1.82 -9.58
N THR A 14 -16.53 -1.38 -8.34
CA THR A 14 -15.59 -2.05 -7.43
C THR A 14 -16.01 -3.50 -7.20
N THR A 15 -17.31 -3.76 -6.97
CA THR A 15 -17.81 -5.12 -6.82
C THR A 15 -17.70 -5.95 -8.10
N MET A 16 -17.94 -5.36 -9.27
CA MET A 16 -17.81 -6.05 -10.57
C MET A 16 -16.36 -6.43 -10.85
N LYS A 17 -15.39 -5.54 -10.58
CA LYS A 17 -13.96 -5.85 -10.71
C LYS A 17 -13.52 -6.98 -9.78
N ALA A 18 -13.97 -6.97 -8.52
CA ALA A 18 -13.67 -8.04 -7.57
C ALA A 18 -14.29 -9.39 -7.99
N LEU A 19 -15.54 -9.38 -8.47
CA LEU A 19 -16.20 -10.57 -9.00
C LEU A 19 -15.51 -11.09 -10.26
N LEU A 20 -15.09 -10.19 -11.16
CA LEU A 20 -14.34 -10.53 -12.36
C LEU A 20 -13.02 -11.21 -12.00
N GLN A 21 -12.24 -10.62 -11.08
CA GLN A 21 -10.98 -11.21 -10.63
C GLN A 21 -11.19 -12.60 -10.00
N ARG A 22 -12.25 -12.77 -9.19
CA ARG A 22 -12.60 -14.08 -8.63
C ARG A 22 -13.04 -15.07 -9.72
N ALA A 23 -13.84 -14.64 -10.68
CA ALA A 23 -14.32 -15.48 -11.77
C ALA A 23 -13.17 -15.93 -12.70
N THR A 24 -12.25 -15.03 -13.04
CA THR A 24 -11.06 -15.36 -13.83
C THR A 24 -10.15 -16.33 -13.08
N ALA A 25 -9.91 -16.11 -11.79
CA ALA A 25 -9.08 -17.02 -10.98
C ALA A 25 -9.72 -18.43 -10.86
N GLN A 26 -11.04 -18.51 -10.74
CA GLN A 26 -11.76 -19.79 -10.73
C GLN A 26 -11.75 -20.46 -12.10
N LEU A 27 -11.89 -19.70 -13.19
CA LEU A 27 -11.77 -20.23 -14.55
C LEU A 27 -10.37 -20.79 -14.79
N ASP A 28 -9.33 -20.08 -14.35
CA ASP A 28 -7.94 -20.53 -14.42
C ASP A 28 -7.74 -21.80 -13.59
N TYR A 29 -8.34 -21.86 -12.39
CA TYR A 29 -8.35 -23.06 -11.56
C TYR A 29 -9.01 -24.25 -12.28
N PHE A 30 -10.21 -24.10 -12.84
CA PHE A 30 -10.88 -25.17 -13.59
C PHE A 30 -10.10 -25.63 -14.82
N GLN A 31 -9.48 -24.69 -15.56
CA GLN A 31 -8.62 -25.00 -16.69
C GLN A 31 -7.34 -25.74 -16.25
N SER A 32 -6.84 -25.46 -15.04
CA SER A 32 -5.68 -26.14 -14.44
C SER A 32 -6.03 -27.48 -13.75
N SER A 33 -7.27 -27.65 -13.29
CA SER A 33 -7.75 -28.80 -12.50
C SER A 33 -8.38 -29.92 -13.34
N HIS A 34 -8.41 -29.83 -14.67
CA HIS A 34 -8.65 -31.00 -15.55
C HIS A 34 -7.56 -32.09 -15.44
N LYS A 35 -6.65 -31.98 -14.46
CA LYS A 35 -5.52 -32.85 -14.12
C LYS A 35 -5.88 -34.07 -13.23
N GLY A 36 -6.91 -34.84 -13.54
CA GLY A 36 -7.00 -36.23 -13.03
C GLY A 36 -7.84 -36.50 -11.77
N VAL A 37 -8.63 -35.55 -11.30
CA VAL A 37 -9.91 -35.86 -10.65
C VAL A 37 -10.94 -35.09 -11.45
N VAL A 38 -11.97 -35.77 -11.95
CA VAL A 38 -13.14 -35.08 -12.49
C VAL A 38 -13.58 -34.13 -11.39
N GLY A 39 -13.32 -32.82 -11.54
CA GLY A 39 -13.99 -31.81 -10.74
C GLY A 39 -15.46 -32.14 -10.93
N THR A 40 -16.05 -32.76 -9.91
CA THR A 40 -17.33 -33.44 -10.07
C THR A 40 -18.30 -32.40 -10.62
N LYS A 41 -19.26 -32.78 -11.47
CA LYS A 41 -20.29 -31.82 -11.93
C LYS A 41 -20.83 -30.98 -10.76
N ALA A 42 -20.87 -31.57 -9.55
CA ALA A 42 -21.15 -30.95 -8.27
C ALA A 42 -20.24 -29.75 -7.87
N GLU A 43 -18.92 -29.79 -8.06
CA GLU A 43 -18.03 -28.66 -7.73
C GLU A 43 -18.24 -27.49 -8.68
N SER A 44 -18.38 -27.77 -9.98
CA SER A 44 -18.65 -26.73 -10.99
C SER A 44 -20.02 -26.08 -10.78
N THR A 45 -21.05 -26.88 -10.46
CA THR A 45 -22.38 -26.36 -10.12
C THR A 45 -22.38 -25.61 -8.78
N ALA A 46 -21.57 -26.03 -7.79
CA ALA A 46 -21.40 -25.31 -6.53
C ALA A 46 -20.76 -23.93 -6.72
N VAL A 47 -19.75 -23.81 -7.60
CA VAL A 47 -19.13 -22.52 -7.92
C VAL A 47 -20.13 -21.61 -8.64
N LEU A 48 -20.87 -22.11 -9.63
CA LEU A 48 -21.93 -21.35 -10.31
C LEU A 48 -23.05 -20.92 -9.34
N SER A 49 -23.46 -21.80 -8.43
CA SER A 49 -24.41 -21.48 -7.36
C SER A 49 -23.87 -20.40 -6.42
N SER A 50 -22.57 -20.43 -6.09
CA SER A 50 -21.91 -19.39 -5.29
C SER A 50 -21.94 -18.03 -5.98
N PHE A 51 -21.63 -17.99 -7.28
CA PHE A 51 -21.70 -16.75 -8.07
C PHE A 51 -23.14 -16.24 -8.20
N SER A 52 -24.11 -17.12 -8.49
CA SER A 52 -25.53 -16.77 -8.54
C SER A 52 -26.04 -16.18 -7.21
N LYS A 53 -25.75 -16.83 -6.07
CA LYS A 53 -26.06 -16.30 -4.74
C LYS A 53 -25.40 -14.96 -4.48
N THR A 54 -24.15 -14.78 -4.93
CA THR A 54 -23.43 -13.52 -4.74
C THR A 54 -24.02 -12.41 -5.61
N LEU A 55 -24.36 -12.69 -6.86
CA LEU A 55 -25.00 -11.75 -7.79
C LEU A 55 -26.42 -11.37 -7.35
N SER A 56 -27.19 -12.32 -6.79
CA SER A 56 -28.47 -12.02 -6.14
C SER A 56 -28.29 -11.08 -4.96
N ARG A 57 -27.32 -11.35 -4.06
CA ARG A 57 -27.02 -10.43 -2.94
C ARG A 57 -26.55 -9.06 -3.42
N VAL A 58 -25.82 -8.98 -4.53
CA VAL A 58 -25.45 -7.72 -5.17
C VAL A 58 -26.70 -7.01 -5.68
N SER A 59 -27.60 -7.72 -6.35
CA SER A 59 -28.88 -7.17 -6.79
C SER A 59 -29.68 -6.62 -5.61
N ASP A 60 -29.81 -7.40 -4.54
CA ASP A 60 -30.54 -7.00 -3.34
C ASP A 60 -29.91 -5.77 -2.68
N LYS A 61 -28.57 -5.73 -2.57
CA LYS A 61 -27.84 -4.61 -1.98
C LYS A 61 -28.01 -3.30 -2.76
N PHE A 62 -28.05 -3.36 -4.09
CA PHE A 62 -28.00 -2.16 -4.95
C PHE A 62 -29.36 -1.74 -5.53
N PHE A 63 -30.31 -2.68 -5.70
CA PHE A 63 -31.55 -2.47 -6.45
C PHE A 63 -32.84 -2.76 -5.68
N GLN A 64 -32.80 -3.35 -4.48
CA GLN A 64 -33.99 -3.34 -3.63
C GLN A 64 -34.25 -1.93 -3.14
N SER A 65 -35.53 -1.55 -3.14
CA SER A 65 -36.01 -0.25 -2.64
C SER A 65 -35.39 -0.02 -1.28
N THR A 66 -34.44 0.91 -1.21
CA THR A 66 -33.98 1.42 0.07
C THR A 66 -35.16 2.21 0.60
N THR A 67 -36.07 1.57 1.33
CA THR A 67 -36.85 2.25 2.37
C THR A 67 -35.81 2.70 3.38
N VAL A 68 -35.16 3.82 3.08
CA VAL A 68 -34.51 4.62 4.09
C VAL A 68 -35.66 5.01 5.00
N SER A 69 -35.80 4.32 6.13
CA SER A 69 -36.76 4.67 7.15
C SER A 69 -36.65 6.16 7.39
N SER A 70 -37.73 6.84 7.05
CA SER A 70 -38.01 8.25 7.24
C SER A 70 -38.14 8.51 8.74
N ALA A 71 -37.02 8.50 9.46
CA ALA A 71 -36.98 8.81 10.88
C ALA A 71 -36.13 10.05 11.21
N ASP A 72 -35.45 10.68 10.24
CA ASP A 72 -34.83 12.00 10.43
C ASP A 72 -35.06 12.90 9.21
N GLY A 73 -35.99 13.85 9.38
CA GLY A 73 -36.47 14.78 8.37
C GLY A 73 -35.48 15.91 8.09
N GLY A 74 -34.51 15.66 7.21
CA GLY A 74 -33.64 16.69 6.66
C GLY A 74 -33.71 16.75 5.13
N ILE A 75 -33.85 17.97 4.58
CA ILE A 75 -33.74 18.32 3.14
C ILE A 75 -32.50 17.69 2.47
N LEU A 76 -31.48 17.34 3.27
CA LEU A 76 -30.18 16.80 2.89
C LEU A 76 -30.20 15.33 2.41
N ASN A 77 -31.18 14.52 2.81
CA ASN A 77 -31.34 13.13 2.37
C ASN A 77 -31.96 13.02 0.96
N ASP A 78 -32.61 14.08 0.49
CA ASP A 78 -33.43 14.06 -0.72
C ASP A 78 -32.58 13.95 -2.00
N ASN A 79 -31.46 14.68 -2.11
CA ASN A 79 -30.60 14.60 -3.31
C ASN A 79 -29.92 13.25 -3.49
N ARG A 80 -29.54 12.57 -2.41
CA ARG A 80 -28.95 11.23 -2.48
C ARG A 80 -30.02 10.20 -2.80
N ALA A 81 -31.19 10.30 -2.18
CA ALA A 81 -32.33 9.45 -2.49
C ALA A 81 -32.76 9.58 -3.96
N LYS A 82 -32.78 10.81 -4.50
CA LYS A 82 -33.02 11.08 -5.94
C LYS A 82 -31.99 10.39 -6.84
N LYS A 83 -30.70 10.56 -6.56
CA LYS A 83 -29.62 9.87 -7.30
C LYS A 83 -29.72 8.34 -7.20
N ALA A 84 -30.13 7.82 -6.04
CA ALA A 84 -30.32 6.38 -5.86
C ALA A 84 -31.53 5.85 -6.65
N LYS A 85 -32.66 6.57 -6.66
CA LYS A 85 -33.82 6.23 -7.49
C LYS A 85 -33.47 6.22 -8.97
N GLU A 86 -32.72 7.22 -9.44
CA GLU A 86 -32.28 7.30 -10.84
C GLU A 86 -31.32 6.15 -11.20
N PHE A 87 -30.40 5.83 -10.30
CA PHE A 87 -29.51 4.66 -10.46
C PHE A 87 -30.30 3.35 -10.60
N ILE A 88 -31.29 3.12 -9.74
CA ILE A 88 -32.14 1.92 -9.80
C ILE A 88 -32.91 1.89 -11.13
N ARG A 89 -33.52 3.02 -11.53
CA ARG A 89 -34.25 3.14 -12.79
C ARG A 89 -33.38 2.78 -14.00
N ARG A 90 -32.12 3.20 -13.99
CA ARG A 90 -31.18 3.02 -15.10
C ARG A 90 -30.62 1.60 -15.19
N TYR A 91 -30.25 1.00 -14.06
CA TYR A 91 -29.44 -0.22 -14.04
C TYR A 91 -30.16 -1.50 -13.60
N LYS A 92 -31.31 -1.41 -12.91
CA LYS A 92 -31.99 -2.60 -12.37
C LYS A 92 -32.40 -3.60 -13.47
N ASN A 93 -33.25 -3.19 -14.40
CA ASN A 93 -33.77 -4.11 -15.43
C ASN A 93 -32.65 -4.70 -16.32
N PRO A 94 -31.65 -3.92 -16.78
CA PRO A 94 -30.50 -4.48 -17.49
C PRO A 94 -29.71 -5.49 -16.66
N PHE A 95 -29.52 -5.24 -15.36
CA PHE A 95 -28.75 -6.12 -14.48
C PHE A 95 -29.46 -7.45 -14.24
N GLU A 96 -30.75 -7.41 -13.94
CA GLU A 96 -31.56 -8.60 -13.72
C GLU A 96 -31.63 -9.45 -15.00
N LYS A 97 -31.74 -8.82 -16.18
CA LYS A 97 -31.67 -9.49 -17.49
C LYS A 97 -30.34 -10.20 -17.73
N ASP A 98 -29.22 -9.54 -17.43
CA ASP A 98 -27.89 -10.10 -17.67
C ASP A 98 -27.50 -11.18 -16.64
N PHE A 99 -28.02 -11.17 -15.41
CA PHE A 99 -27.54 -12.10 -14.35
C PHE A 99 -28.60 -12.99 -13.69
N LEU A 100 -29.86 -12.57 -13.56
CA LEU A 100 -30.88 -13.33 -12.81
C LEU A 100 -31.79 -14.19 -13.69
N HIS A 101 -32.02 -13.80 -14.94
CA HIS A 101 -32.89 -14.55 -15.86
C HIS A 101 -32.24 -15.75 -16.57
N ILE A 102 -30.95 -16.01 -16.35
CA ILE A 102 -30.14 -16.94 -17.17
C ILE A 102 -29.47 -18.04 -16.32
N VAL A 103 -29.55 -17.97 -14.99
CA VAL A 103 -29.10 -19.08 -14.14
C VAL A 103 -30.26 -20.10 -14.05
N PRO A 104 -30.07 -21.36 -14.47
CA PRO A 104 -31.14 -22.36 -14.38
C PRO A 104 -31.63 -22.48 -12.95
N LYS A 105 -32.95 -22.55 -12.76
CA LYS A 105 -33.51 -22.97 -11.49
C LYS A 105 -33.01 -24.40 -11.21
N PRO A 106 -32.75 -24.79 -9.94
CA PRO A 106 -32.16 -26.09 -9.60
C PRO A 106 -32.92 -27.35 -10.11
N ASN A 107 -34.09 -27.20 -10.72
CA ASN A 107 -35.03 -28.28 -11.00
C ASN A 107 -35.32 -28.54 -12.50
N GLU A 108 -34.68 -27.84 -13.43
CA GLU A 108 -34.81 -28.14 -14.86
C GLU A 108 -33.58 -28.94 -15.32
N VAL A 109 -33.73 -30.26 -15.36
CA VAL A 109 -32.75 -31.20 -15.91
C VAL A 109 -33.04 -31.32 -17.40
N ASP A 110 -32.29 -30.62 -18.23
CA ASP A 110 -32.25 -30.91 -19.67
C ASP A 110 -31.49 -32.22 -19.91
N SER A 111 -32.10 -33.07 -20.74
CA SER A 111 -31.73 -34.45 -21.00
C SER A 111 -30.60 -34.65 -22.02
N ASP A 112 -29.76 -33.65 -22.27
CA ASP A 112 -28.68 -33.77 -23.27
C ASP A 112 -27.29 -33.57 -22.65
N GLY A 113 -26.53 -34.67 -22.63
CA GLY A 113 -25.25 -34.80 -21.96
C GLY A 113 -24.07 -34.14 -22.67
N THR A 114 -24.05 -32.80 -22.78
CA THR A 114 -22.86 -32.06 -23.23
C THR A 114 -22.46 -30.91 -22.28
N SER A 115 -21.24 -31.02 -21.75
CA SER A 115 -20.37 -29.98 -21.12
C SER A 115 -20.86 -28.52 -21.00
N GLN A 116 -21.82 -28.21 -20.11
CA GLN A 116 -22.34 -26.84 -19.91
C GLN A 116 -21.70 -25.91 -18.84
N PRO A 117 -20.95 -26.34 -17.80
CA PRO A 117 -20.59 -25.41 -16.71
C PRO A 117 -19.49 -24.40 -17.06
N CYS A 118 -18.52 -24.78 -17.92
CA CYS A 118 -17.45 -23.87 -18.36
C CYS A 118 -17.97 -22.75 -19.28
N LEU A 119 -18.94 -23.07 -20.16
CA LEU A 119 -19.61 -22.11 -21.04
C LEU A 119 -20.40 -21.06 -20.24
N ALA A 120 -21.04 -21.48 -19.14
CA ALA A 120 -21.76 -20.59 -18.23
C ALA A 120 -20.82 -19.62 -17.49
N LEU A 121 -19.64 -20.07 -17.03
CA LEU A 121 -18.68 -19.20 -16.35
C LEU A 121 -18.01 -18.20 -17.31
N SER A 122 -17.68 -18.61 -18.54
CA SER A 122 -17.19 -17.68 -19.57
C SER A 122 -18.21 -16.61 -19.92
N LEU A 123 -19.49 -16.97 -20.00
CA LEU A 123 -20.59 -16.03 -20.23
C LEU A 123 -20.75 -15.03 -19.08
N ILE A 124 -20.59 -15.47 -17.83
CA ILE A 124 -20.56 -14.57 -16.66
C ILE A 124 -19.39 -13.59 -16.76
N ILE A 125 -18.20 -14.05 -17.13
CA ILE A 125 -17.01 -13.20 -17.30
C ILE A 125 -17.23 -12.15 -18.40
N GLU A 126 -17.79 -12.56 -19.56
CA GLU A 126 -18.11 -11.65 -20.65
C GLU A 126 -19.09 -10.55 -20.21
N ARG A 127 -20.16 -10.93 -19.50
CA ARG A 127 -21.13 -9.97 -18.96
C ARG A 127 -20.53 -9.07 -17.89
N LEU A 128 -19.71 -9.60 -16.99
CA LEU A 128 -18.98 -8.80 -16.00
C LEU A 128 -18.05 -7.79 -16.68
N ASN A 129 -17.39 -8.17 -17.78
CA ASN A 129 -16.57 -7.25 -18.58
C ASN A 129 -17.41 -6.16 -19.26
N LYS A 130 -18.54 -6.52 -19.86
CA LYS A 130 -19.51 -5.56 -20.43
C LYS A 130 -19.95 -4.54 -19.37
N TRP A 131 -20.33 -5.00 -18.17
CA TRP A 131 -20.73 -4.13 -17.06
C TRP A 131 -19.58 -3.28 -16.54
N LYS A 132 -18.36 -3.83 -16.44
CA LYS A 132 -17.14 -3.08 -16.10
C LYS A 132 -16.94 -1.92 -17.08
N GLN A 133 -16.96 -2.18 -18.39
CA GLN A 133 -16.76 -1.14 -19.42
C GLN A 133 -17.86 -0.08 -19.38
N LEU A 134 -19.12 -0.48 -19.25
CA LEU A 134 -20.26 0.45 -19.14
C LEU A 134 -20.11 1.38 -17.94
N LEU A 135 -19.74 0.85 -16.77
CA LEU A 135 -19.56 1.65 -15.56
C LEU A 135 -18.30 2.51 -15.61
N GLU A 136 -17.19 2.00 -16.16
CA GLU A 136 -15.95 2.76 -16.36
C GLU A 136 -16.16 3.95 -17.30
N ALA A 137 -16.93 3.78 -18.38
CA ALA A 137 -17.29 4.85 -19.29
C ALA A 137 -18.16 5.91 -18.61
N GLN A 138 -19.07 5.54 -17.69
CA GLN A 138 -19.85 6.53 -16.93
C GLN A 138 -18.99 7.28 -15.91
N ILE A 139 -18.11 6.55 -15.23
CA ILE A 139 -17.21 7.10 -14.22
C ILE A 139 -16.11 7.98 -14.83
N SER A 140 -15.72 7.75 -16.08
CA SER A 140 -14.75 8.60 -16.77
C SER A 140 -15.28 10.02 -17.03
N PHE A 141 -16.60 10.22 -17.07
CA PHE A 141 -17.23 11.55 -17.14
C PHE A 141 -17.15 12.33 -15.82
N ILE A 142 -16.81 11.67 -14.70
CA ILE A 142 -16.62 12.37 -13.44
C ILE A 142 -15.36 13.25 -13.55
N LEU A 143 -15.55 14.55 -13.33
CA LEU A 143 -14.46 15.51 -13.31
C LEU A 143 -13.40 15.12 -12.27
N SER A 144 -12.12 15.25 -12.65
CA SER A 144 -10.98 14.96 -11.79
C SER A 144 -10.87 15.93 -10.60
N SER A 145 -11.53 17.08 -10.66
CA SER A 145 -11.61 18.09 -9.60
C SER A 145 -13.05 18.55 -9.44
N LEU A 146 -13.54 18.55 -8.20
CA LEU A 146 -14.90 18.95 -7.82
C LEU A 146 -14.83 20.09 -6.80
N PRO A 147 -15.63 21.16 -6.95
CA PRO A 147 -15.70 22.23 -5.95
C PRO A 147 -16.14 21.69 -4.58
N MET A 148 -15.42 22.04 -3.52
CA MET A 148 -15.73 21.63 -2.14
C MET A 148 -17.14 22.03 -1.75
N GLN A 149 -17.62 23.21 -2.19
CA GLN A 149 -18.98 23.67 -1.92
C GLN A 149 -20.06 22.71 -2.46
N GLN A 150 -19.82 22.09 -3.62
CA GLN A 150 -20.75 21.10 -4.19
C GLN A 150 -20.67 19.75 -3.46
N VAL A 151 -19.48 19.35 -3.03
CA VAL A 151 -19.24 18.08 -2.32
C VAL A 151 -19.75 18.16 -0.88
N SER A 152 -19.34 19.19 -0.14
CA SER A 152 -19.71 19.43 1.24
C SER A 152 -19.75 20.94 1.54
N PRO A 153 -20.95 21.57 1.55
CA PRO A 153 -21.08 22.99 1.84
C PRO A 153 -20.60 23.35 3.26
N ILE A 154 -20.77 22.43 4.20
CA ILE A 154 -20.31 22.58 5.59
C ILE A 154 -18.78 22.69 5.65
N LEU A 155 -18.04 21.82 4.96
CA LEU A 155 -16.58 21.89 4.99
C LEU A 155 -16.05 23.11 4.22
N SER A 156 -16.75 23.58 3.19
CA SER A 156 -16.36 24.82 2.50
C SER A 156 -16.61 26.08 3.33
N SER A 157 -17.58 26.05 4.25
CA SER A 157 -17.88 27.20 5.12
C SER A 157 -17.04 27.24 6.40
N ILE A 158 -16.23 26.20 6.67
CA ILE A 158 -15.30 26.22 7.81
C ILE A 158 -14.14 27.15 7.47
N SER A 159 -14.12 28.29 8.13
CA SER A 159 -12.97 29.18 8.26
C SER A 159 -12.75 29.46 9.73
N ASN A 160 -11.68 28.92 10.30
CA ASN A 160 -11.23 29.26 11.63
C ASN A 160 -10.36 30.51 11.54
N GLU A 161 -10.49 31.42 12.51
CA GLU A 161 -9.53 32.50 12.69
C GLU A 161 -8.15 31.89 12.96
N ILE A 162 -7.11 32.49 12.38
CA ILE A 162 -5.74 32.07 12.61
C ILE A 162 -5.46 32.36 14.08
N PRO A 163 -5.12 31.36 14.92
CA PRO A 163 -4.69 31.66 16.27
C PRO A 163 -3.48 32.59 16.18
N ASP A 164 -3.46 33.67 16.97
CA ASP A 164 -2.31 34.58 17.06
C ASP A 164 -1.08 33.78 17.49
N LEU A 165 -0.32 33.28 16.51
CA LEU A 165 0.86 32.43 16.68
C LEU A 165 2.08 33.21 17.19
N TRP A 166 1.90 34.48 17.58
CA TRP A 166 2.96 35.48 17.67
C TRP A 166 2.76 36.55 18.75
N SER A 167 1.96 36.30 19.80
CA SER A 167 1.84 37.27 20.91
C SER A 167 3.04 37.27 21.87
N GLY A 168 4.05 36.40 21.70
CA GLY A 168 5.21 36.31 22.60
C GLY A 168 6.57 36.08 21.93
N ALA A 169 6.66 35.68 20.66
CA ALA A 169 7.96 35.42 20.00
C ALA A 169 8.83 36.66 19.76
N CYS A 170 8.28 37.88 19.90
CA CYS A 170 9.05 39.13 19.88
C CYS A 170 9.18 39.79 21.28
N ASP A 171 8.66 39.18 22.34
CA ASP A 171 8.85 39.71 23.69
C ASP A 171 10.21 39.27 24.25
N THR A 172 11.21 40.09 23.95
CA THR A 172 12.61 39.97 24.37
C THR A 172 12.81 39.72 25.88
N LYS A 173 11.77 39.92 26.70
CA LYS A 173 11.81 39.66 28.14
C LYS A 173 11.85 38.17 28.52
N GLN A 174 11.30 37.27 27.71
CA GLN A 174 11.25 35.84 28.06
C GLN A 174 12.48 35.02 27.62
N MET A 175 13.28 35.51 26.66
CA MET A 175 14.48 34.79 26.18
C MET A 175 15.67 34.78 27.17
N SER A 176 15.51 35.31 28.38
CA SER A 176 16.60 35.48 29.35
C SER A 176 16.75 34.36 30.38
N ARG A 177 15.92 33.30 30.35
CA ARG A 177 15.83 32.31 31.45
C ARG A 177 16.46 30.93 31.27
N SER A 178 17.30 30.69 30.26
CA SER A 178 17.84 29.33 30.03
C SER A 178 19.37 29.25 29.89
N ASN A 179 20.11 29.84 30.83
CA ASN A 179 21.56 29.61 30.94
C ASN A 179 21.97 28.66 32.10
N GLU A 180 21.03 27.99 32.75
CA GLU A 180 21.33 27.04 33.84
C GLU A 180 20.91 25.62 33.45
N LEU A 181 21.69 24.95 32.60
CA LEU A 181 21.74 23.48 32.54
C LEU A 181 22.95 23.07 31.68
N SER A 182 24.06 22.80 32.36
CA SER A 182 25.28 22.25 31.77
C SER A 182 25.12 20.74 31.47
N PRO A 183 25.25 20.27 30.22
CA PRO A 183 25.46 18.85 29.95
C PRO A 183 26.97 18.52 29.95
N SER A 184 27.31 17.35 30.48
CA SER A 184 28.67 16.80 30.50
C SER A 184 29.24 16.58 29.07
N PRO A 185 30.57 16.63 28.90
CA PRO A 185 31.18 16.69 27.57
C PRO A 185 31.27 15.31 26.91
N SER A 186 30.96 15.27 25.60
CA SER A 186 31.48 14.27 24.67
C SER A 186 32.56 14.91 23.78
N SER A 187 33.47 14.09 23.24
CA SER A 187 34.81 14.43 22.77
C SER A 187 34.95 15.30 21.50
N SER A 188 33.89 15.98 21.04
CA SER A 188 34.00 17.02 20.02
C SER A 188 33.14 18.23 20.38
N SER A 189 33.80 19.39 20.58
CA SER A 189 33.15 20.61 21.08
C SER A 189 32.02 21.11 20.20
N SER A 190 32.09 20.87 18.90
CA SER A 190 31.08 21.30 17.91
C SER A 190 29.79 20.48 17.97
N ALA A 191 29.86 19.16 18.16
CA ALA A 191 28.68 18.31 18.26
C ALA A 191 27.94 18.52 19.59
N ALA A 192 28.69 18.67 20.68
CA ALA A 192 28.13 19.00 21.99
C ALA A 192 27.46 20.39 21.98
N ALA A 193 28.09 21.39 21.36
CA ALA A 193 27.52 22.73 21.22
C ALA A 193 26.26 22.74 20.35
N ALA A 194 26.24 21.97 19.24
CA ALA A 194 25.06 21.88 18.37
C ALA A 194 23.87 21.21 19.08
N LEU A 195 24.12 20.14 19.84
CA LEU A 195 23.08 19.49 20.65
C LEU A 195 22.59 20.39 21.78
N ALA A 196 23.48 21.12 22.44
CA ALA A 196 23.10 22.08 23.48
C ALA A 196 22.25 23.22 22.90
N ALA A 197 22.70 23.83 21.80
CA ALA A 197 21.96 24.91 21.13
C ALA A 197 20.59 24.44 20.63
N PHE A 198 20.51 23.24 20.04
CA PHE A 198 19.25 22.64 19.62
C PHE A 198 18.32 22.36 20.80
N THR A 199 18.84 21.81 21.90
CA THR A 199 18.04 21.49 23.09
C THR A 199 17.50 22.77 23.74
N VAL A 200 18.32 23.81 23.82
CA VAL A 200 17.93 25.12 24.32
C VAL A 200 16.87 25.77 23.42
N ALA A 201 17.07 25.74 22.09
CA ALA A 201 16.09 26.28 21.14
C ALA A 201 14.75 25.53 21.20
N SER A 202 14.78 24.19 21.22
CA SER A 202 13.58 23.35 21.34
C SER A 202 12.85 23.61 22.66
N SER A 203 13.58 23.69 23.77
CA SER A 203 13.03 23.96 25.11
C SER A 203 12.46 25.38 25.21
N ALA A 204 13.12 26.38 24.64
CA ALA A 204 12.63 27.76 24.60
C ALA A 204 11.35 27.87 23.78
N VAL A 205 11.28 27.21 22.62
CA VAL A 205 10.07 27.16 21.78
C VAL A 205 8.94 26.43 22.51
N ALA A 206 9.21 25.30 23.19
CA ALA A 206 8.22 24.59 23.98
C ALA A 206 7.72 25.41 25.19
N SER A 207 8.62 26.14 25.87
CA SER A 207 8.29 27.00 27.01
C SER A 207 7.48 28.23 26.56
N ALA A 208 7.85 28.85 25.44
CA ALA A 208 7.10 29.95 24.84
C ALA A 208 5.70 29.47 24.41
N ALA A 209 5.61 28.32 23.73
CA ALA A 209 4.36 27.73 23.33
C ALA A 209 3.48 27.28 24.51
N PHE A 210 4.10 26.82 25.61
CA PHE A 210 3.38 26.54 26.87
C PHE A 210 2.83 27.81 27.51
N SER A 211 3.55 28.94 27.41
CA SER A 211 3.12 30.22 27.96
C SER A 211 2.06 30.94 27.10
N GLU A 212 2.10 30.75 25.78
CA GLU A 212 1.06 31.15 24.83
C GLU A 212 -0.13 30.16 24.83
N GLY A 213 0.09 28.98 25.42
CA GLY A 213 -0.91 27.96 25.71
C GLY A 213 -1.94 28.49 26.69
N VAL A 214 -3.03 28.99 26.13
CA VAL A 214 -4.29 29.30 26.78
C VAL A 214 -4.58 28.29 27.90
N GLY A 215 -4.64 28.81 29.12
CA GLY A 215 -4.53 28.03 30.35
C GLY A 215 -5.45 26.82 30.39
N GLY A 216 -4.87 25.64 30.62
CA GLY A 216 -5.63 24.51 31.09
C GLY A 216 -4.96 23.16 30.91
N HIS A 217 -4.79 22.47 32.04
CA HIS A 217 -4.81 21.00 32.08
C HIS A 217 -6.11 20.38 31.51
N PHE A 218 -7.08 21.22 31.11
CA PHE A 218 -8.17 20.92 30.19
C PHE A 218 -8.13 21.97 29.08
N GLY A 219 -7.99 21.54 27.81
CA GLY A 219 -7.89 22.44 26.66
C GLY A 219 -8.95 23.55 26.71
N GLY A 220 -8.50 24.79 26.81
CA GLY A 220 -9.37 25.95 26.89
C GLY A 220 -8.72 27.13 26.21
N GLY A 221 -9.18 27.45 24.99
CA GLY A 221 -8.75 28.62 24.23
C GLY A 221 -9.30 28.64 22.81
N THR A 222 -10.63 28.53 22.68
CA THR A 222 -11.41 28.27 21.46
C THR A 222 -11.23 26.88 20.81
N ALA A 223 -12.31 26.41 20.19
CA ALA A 223 -12.46 25.13 19.51
C ALA A 223 -11.61 25.01 18.22
N ALA A 224 -10.31 25.32 18.27
CA ALA A 224 -9.43 25.28 17.11
C ALA A 224 -9.10 23.83 16.72
N LEU A 225 -9.59 23.39 15.57
CA LEU A 225 -9.35 22.06 15.03
C LEU A 225 -7.87 21.92 14.63
N GLU A 226 -7.21 20.83 15.03
CA GLU A 226 -5.85 20.52 14.56
C GLU A 226 -5.85 19.83 13.20
N ILE A 227 -4.77 19.98 12.44
CA ILE A 227 -4.54 19.10 11.29
C ILE A 227 -4.37 17.66 11.82
N PRO A 228 -5.15 16.68 11.33
CA PRO A 228 -5.09 15.33 11.87
C PRO A 228 -3.75 14.64 11.63
N GLY A 229 -3.39 13.76 12.56
CA GLY A 229 -2.23 12.88 12.45
C GLY A 229 -0.94 13.43 13.03
N GLN A 230 -0.97 14.51 13.81
CA GLN A 230 0.20 15.22 14.36
C GLN A 230 0.85 14.60 15.62
N TYR A 231 0.16 13.69 16.31
CA TYR A 231 0.60 13.07 17.56
C TYR A 231 1.64 11.94 17.46
N PRO A 232 1.75 11.15 16.37
CA PRO A 232 2.88 10.25 16.18
C PRO A 232 4.20 11.03 16.20
N PRO A 233 5.32 10.45 16.63
CA PRO A 233 6.61 11.14 16.64
C PRO A 233 6.99 11.56 15.21
N TYR A 234 6.79 12.84 14.86
CA TYR A 234 7.13 13.35 13.54
C TYR A 234 8.64 13.35 13.32
N ILE A 235 9.04 13.18 12.07
CA ILE A 235 10.43 13.32 11.59
C ILE A 235 11.02 14.70 11.99
N SER A 236 10.19 15.72 12.18
CA SER A 236 10.59 17.06 12.61
C SER A 236 10.86 17.19 14.11
N SER A 237 10.29 16.32 14.95
CA SER A 237 10.64 16.27 16.37
C SER A 237 11.79 15.30 16.56
N HIS A 238 13.02 15.82 16.51
CA HIS A 238 14.21 15.02 16.80
C HIS A 238 14.27 14.55 18.26
N GLN A 239 13.46 15.16 19.15
CA GLN A 239 13.28 14.73 20.53
C GLN A 239 12.10 13.76 20.62
N ASP A 240 12.40 12.57 21.13
CA ASP A 240 11.44 11.54 21.54
C ASP A 240 10.75 11.99 22.86
N SER A 241 9.99 13.06 22.76
CA SER A 241 9.32 13.73 23.87
C SER A 241 7.80 13.67 23.71
N LYS A 242 7.09 13.99 24.80
CA LYS A 242 5.63 14.12 24.77
C LYS A 242 5.25 15.11 23.64
N PRO A 243 4.24 14.80 22.81
CA PRO A 243 3.77 15.76 21.82
C PRO A 243 3.35 17.06 22.52
N ALA A 244 3.62 18.18 21.87
CA ALA A 244 3.30 19.53 22.33
C ALA A 244 2.12 20.06 21.48
N PRO A 245 0.86 19.85 21.89
CA PRO A 245 -0.32 20.29 21.14
C PRO A 245 -0.35 21.79 20.85
N GLU A 246 0.31 22.58 21.70
CA GLU A 246 0.53 24.01 21.52
C GLU A 246 1.27 24.34 20.20
N LEU A 247 2.21 23.48 19.77
CA LEU A 247 2.97 23.65 18.53
C LEU A 247 2.33 22.96 17.32
N HIS A 248 1.23 22.24 17.52
CA HIS A 248 0.55 21.58 16.42
C HIS A 248 -0.10 22.59 15.48
N VAL A 249 0.06 22.34 14.18
CA VAL A 249 -0.55 23.13 13.14
C VAL A 249 -2.07 23.02 13.24
N LYS A 250 -2.73 24.14 13.49
CA LYS A 250 -4.19 24.26 13.51
C LYS A 250 -4.73 24.37 12.09
N LEU A 251 -5.91 23.80 11.83
CA LEU A 251 -6.66 23.88 10.60
C LEU A 251 -7.30 25.27 10.47
N VAL A 252 -6.94 26.00 9.43
CA VAL A 252 -7.55 27.31 9.11
C VAL A 252 -8.80 27.09 8.26
N ARG A 253 -8.67 26.34 7.16
CA ARG A 253 -9.78 26.06 6.24
C ARG A 253 -9.50 24.83 5.39
N PHE A 254 -10.52 24.36 4.70
CA PHE A 254 -10.35 23.35 3.65
C PHE A 254 -9.96 23.98 2.31
N ASP A 255 -9.29 23.20 1.46
CA ASP A 255 -9.07 23.58 0.08
C ASP A 255 -10.39 23.65 -0.68
N SER A 256 -10.46 24.61 -1.61
CA SER A 256 -11.64 24.92 -2.41
C SER A 256 -12.05 23.77 -3.34
N ASN A 257 -11.12 22.87 -3.67
CA ASN A 257 -11.31 21.79 -4.62
C ASN A 257 -10.98 20.42 -3.99
N VAL A 258 -11.80 19.42 -4.30
CA VAL A 258 -11.57 18.02 -3.98
C VAL A 258 -11.14 17.30 -5.24
N LYS A 259 -9.96 16.68 -5.23
CA LYS A 259 -9.48 15.90 -6.37
C LYS A 259 -9.96 14.45 -6.26
N VAL A 260 -10.40 13.88 -7.38
CA VAL A 260 -10.74 12.46 -7.49
C VAL A 260 -9.53 11.74 -8.08
N VAL A 261 -8.89 10.89 -7.26
CA VAL A 261 -7.68 10.14 -7.63
C VAL A 261 -8.06 8.69 -7.86
N ARG A 262 -7.53 8.10 -8.94
CA ARG A 262 -7.66 6.67 -9.24
C ARG A 262 -6.49 5.95 -8.58
N ARG A 263 -6.75 4.95 -7.73
CA ARG A 263 -5.73 4.08 -7.12
C ARG A 263 -6.00 2.61 -7.43
N ASN A 264 -4.95 1.80 -7.28
CA ASN A 264 -4.98 0.35 -7.49
C ASN A 264 -5.50 -0.02 -8.88
N ASP A 265 -4.79 0.32 -9.96
CA ASP A 265 -5.18 -0.09 -11.31
C ASP A 265 -6.58 0.42 -11.72
N GLY A 266 -6.92 1.64 -11.27
CA GLY A 266 -8.25 2.25 -11.46
C GLY A 266 -9.39 1.48 -10.77
N GLN A 267 -9.11 0.56 -9.86
CA GLN A 267 -10.12 -0.19 -9.12
C GLN A 267 -10.80 0.63 -8.04
N GLN A 268 -10.10 1.62 -7.47
CA GLN A 268 -10.63 2.45 -6.41
C GLN A 268 -10.52 3.94 -6.75
N LEU A 269 -11.65 4.64 -6.68
CA LEU A 269 -11.71 6.09 -6.74
C LEU A 269 -11.72 6.65 -5.33
N VAL A 270 -10.67 7.39 -5.01
CA VAL A 270 -10.45 7.98 -3.70
C VAL A 270 -10.47 9.50 -3.81
N ARG A 271 -10.99 10.16 -2.77
CA ARG A 271 -11.15 11.62 -2.76
C ARG A 271 -10.00 12.22 -1.97
N ARG A 272 -9.21 13.08 -2.62
CA ARG A 272 -8.13 13.85 -2.01
C ARG A 272 -8.68 15.20 -1.56
N VAL A 273 -8.59 15.46 -0.26
CA VAL A 273 -9.00 16.71 0.37
C VAL A 273 -7.77 17.48 0.81
N GLY A 274 -7.68 18.76 0.46
CA GLY A 274 -6.65 19.67 0.97
C GLY A 274 -7.12 20.33 2.27
N MET A 275 -6.21 20.45 3.23
CA MET A 275 -6.41 21.14 4.49
C MET A 275 -5.31 22.21 4.62
N VAL A 276 -5.72 23.47 4.78
CA VAL A 276 -4.80 24.60 4.93
C VAL A 276 -4.45 24.76 6.40
N GLY A 277 -3.17 24.57 6.72
CA GLY A 277 -2.64 24.78 8.06
C GLY A 277 -2.47 26.26 8.39
N SER A 278 -2.31 26.55 9.68
CA SER A 278 -1.94 27.87 10.23
C SER A 278 -0.56 28.34 9.76
N ASP A 279 0.30 27.41 9.34
CA ASP A 279 1.59 27.68 8.69
C ASP A 279 1.46 28.08 7.21
N GLY A 280 0.23 28.15 6.69
CA GLY A 280 -0.05 28.43 5.28
C GLY A 280 0.21 27.25 4.34
N ILE A 281 0.67 26.10 4.85
CA ILE A 281 0.97 24.93 4.03
C ILE A 281 -0.30 24.08 3.86
N VAL A 282 -0.62 23.77 2.60
CA VAL A 282 -1.72 22.87 2.25
C VAL A 282 -1.26 21.42 2.36
N ARG A 283 -1.89 20.66 3.25
CA ARG A 283 -1.66 19.22 3.44
C ARG A 283 -2.79 18.45 2.79
N PHE A 284 -2.45 17.46 1.98
CA PHE A 284 -3.45 16.65 1.29
C PHE A 284 -3.64 15.31 1.98
N PHE A 285 -4.89 14.90 2.08
CA PHE A 285 -5.28 13.63 2.66
C PHE A 285 -6.24 12.88 1.73
N LEU A 286 -6.02 11.57 1.60
CA LEU A 286 -6.91 10.67 0.89
C LEU A 286 -7.95 10.10 1.83
N LEU A 287 -9.21 10.29 1.47
CA LEU A 287 -10.35 9.64 2.11
C LEU A 287 -10.61 8.30 1.43
N GLN A 288 -10.34 7.22 2.17
CA GLN A 288 -10.44 5.85 1.67
C GLN A 288 -11.48 5.08 2.45
N PHE A 289 -12.45 4.51 1.74
CA PHE A 289 -13.36 3.53 2.31
C PHE A 289 -12.68 2.18 2.29
N ALA A 290 -12.29 1.70 3.46
CA ALA A 290 -11.54 0.47 3.63
C ALA A 290 -12.26 -0.44 4.63
N ILE A 291 -12.01 -1.74 4.50
CA ILE A 291 -12.51 -2.73 5.46
C ILE A 291 -11.75 -2.51 6.77
N PRO A 292 -12.40 -2.59 7.95
CA PRO A 292 -11.78 -2.19 9.21
C PRO A 292 -10.43 -2.89 9.49
N TYR A 293 -10.30 -4.17 9.11
CA TYR A 293 -9.06 -4.92 9.31
C TYR A 293 -7.86 -4.33 8.54
N MET A 294 -8.08 -3.83 7.32
CA MET A 294 -7.01 -3.21 6.52
C MET A 294 -6.56 -1.89 7.11
N SER A 295 -7.48 -1.10 7.68
CA SER A 295 -7.13 0.13 8.40
C SER A 295 -6.25 -0.16 9.60
N ARG A 296 -6.61 -1.16 10.42
CA ARG A 296 -5.83 -1.53 11.62
C ARG A 296 -4.44 -2.07 11.30
N THR A 297 -4.31 -2.91 10.28
CA THR A 297 -2.98 -3.37 9.86
C THR A 297 -2.14 -2.21 9.31
N ASP A 298 -2.72 -1.24 8.59
CA ASP A 298 -1.95 -0.08 8.11
C ASP A 298 -1.51 0.85 9.25
N GLU A 299 -2.35 1.03 10.27
CA GLU A 299 -1.98 1.77 11.49
C GLU A 299 -0.77 1.12 12.18
N ARG A 300 -0.76 -0.21 12.34
CA ARG A 300 0.35 -0.94 12.94
C ARG A 300 1.62 -0.85 12.11
N THR A 301 1.49 -0.95 10.79
CA THR A 301 2.65 -0.81 9.91
C THR A 301 3.20 0.62 9.90
N ALA A 302 2.33 1.64 10.00
CA ALA A 302 2.78 3.01 10.19
C ALA A 302 3.57 3.16 11.50
N GLN A 303 3.09 2.58 12.61
CA GLN A 303 3.80 2.55 13.90
C GLN A 303 5.15 1.84 13.79
N LEU A 304 5.22 0.70 13.09
CA LEU A 304 6.47 0.01 12.82
C LEU A 304 7.47 0.93 12.10
N HIS A 305 7.04 1.66 11.07
CA HIS A 305 7.89 2.61 10.37
C HIS A 305 8.37 3.75 11.27
N TYR A 306 7.52 4.29 12.16
CA TYR A 306 7.94 5.30 13.15
C TYR A 306 9.03 4.76 14.09
N ILE A 307 8.88 3.53 14.57
CA ILE A 307 9.87 2.88 15.43
C ILE A 307 11.18 2.69 14.67
N LEU A 308 11.13 2.13 13.46
CA LEU A 308 12.32 1.89 12.65
C LEU A 308 13.06 3.20 12.30
N ASP A 309 12.33 4.25 11.93
CA ASP A 309 12.90 5.56 11.64
C ASP A 309 13.61 6.17 12.86
N LYS A 310 13.07 5.97 14.06
CA LYS A 310 13.73 6.34 15.32
C LYS A 310 15.05 5.59 15.53
N LEU A 311 15.11 4.30 15.19
CA LEU A 311 16.37 3.53 15.28
C LEU A 311 17.42 4.03 14.29
N LEU A 312 16.99 4.36 13.06
CA LEU A 312 17.87 4.93 12.05
C LEU A 312 18.47 6.26 12.50
N ARG A 313 17.69 7.10 13.20
CA ARG A 313 18.20 8.33 13.82
C ARG A 313 19.22 8.10 14.94
N LYS A 314 19.12 6.98 15.68
CA LYS A 314 20.13 6.61 16.69
C LYS A 314 21.42 6.08 16.05
N GLY A 315 21.36 5.56 14.83
CA GLY A 315 22.51 4.99 14.12
C GLY A 315 23.40 6.04 13.46
N VAL A 316 24.65 6.16 13.87
CA VAL A 316 25.60 7.14 13.30
C VAL A 316 25.79 6.93 11.79
N LEU A 317 25.95 5.69 11.33
CA LEU A 317 26.15 5.36 9.91
C LEU A 317 24.90 5.59 9.05
N ALA A 318 23.72 5.41 9.64
CA ALA A 318 22.44 5.71 9.00
C ALA A 318 22.21 7.22 8.89
N CYS A 319 22.49 7.98 9.96
CA CYS A 319 22.41 9.44 9.98
C CYS A 319 23.37 10.10 8.99
N ARG A 320 24.63 9.66 8.92
CA ARG A 320 25.61 10.19 7.94
C ARG A 320 25.18 10.00 6.49
N ARG A 321 24.33 8.99 6.23
CA ARG A 321 23.76 8.70 4.90
C ARG A 321 22.37 9.30 4.70
N ASN A 322 21.83 10.03 5.69
CA ASN A 322 20.48 10.56 5.70
C ASN A 322 19.41 9.48 5.40
N LEU A 323 19.58 8.30 6.01
CA LEU A 323 18.59 7.23 5.91
C LEU A 323 17.40 7.53 6.81
N ASN A 324 16.22 7.42 6.24
CA ASN A 324 14.96 7.54 6.96
C ASN A 324 13.96 6.56 6.33
N VAL A 325 13.00 6.13 7.13
CA VAL A 325 11.85 5.35 6.64
C VAL A 325 10.66 6.26 6.79
N GLN A 326 10.04 6.68 5.69
CA GLN A 326 8.90 7.58 5.76
C GLN A 326 7.66 6.83 6.29
N PRO A 327 7.20 7.13 7.53
CA PRO A 327 5.93 6.61 7.99
C PRO A 327 4.81 7.35 7.26
N ASN A 328 3.75 6.63 6.89
CA ASN A 328 2.55 7.23 6.33
C ASN A 328 1.46 7.25 7.42
N PRO A 329 1.04 8.42 7.92
CA PRO A 329 0.01 8.48 8.95
C PRO A 329 -1.33 7.97 8.40
N VAL A 330 -1.87 6.97 9.09
CA VAL A 330 -3.17 6.36 8.79
C VAL A 330 -4.10 6.69 9.95
N ILE A 331 -5.16 7.44 9.66
CA ILE A 331 -6.03 8.06 10.64
C ILE A 331 -7.44 7.47 10.44
N PRO A 332 -7.89 6.55 11.31
CA PRO A 332 -9.24 6.02 11.23
C PRO A 332 -10.24 7.09 11.66
N ILE A 333 -11.11 7.53 10.75
CA ILE A 333 -12.19 8.50 11.06
C ILE A 333 -13.45 7.76 11.52
N ALA A 334 -13.74 6.62 10.90
CA ALA A 334 -14.85 5.74 11.26
C ALA A 334 -14.49 4.30 10.95
N GLN A 335 -15.30 3.35 11.41
CA GLN A 335 -15.06 1.92 11.23
C GLN A 335 -14.69 1.55 9.77
N ARG A 336 -15.34 2.17 8.78
CA ARG A 336 -15.09 1.94 7.34
C ARG A 336 -14.48 3.12 6.59
N LEU A 337 -14.08 4.19 7.28
CA LEU A 337 -13.47 5.36 6.65
C LEU A 337 -12.14 5.66 7.34
N ARG A 338 -11.07 5.63 6.56
CA ARG A 338 -9.75 6.08 6.98
C ARG A 338 -9.28 7.24 6.13
N MET A 339 -8.35 7.98 6.71
CA MET A 339 -7.66 9.07 6.07
C MET A 339 -6.16 8.79 6.05
N THR A 340 -5.51 9.03 4.92
CA THR A 340 -4.08 8.76 4.74
C THR A 340 -3.41 9.98 4.13
N ALA A 341 -2.26 10.40 4.64
CA ALA A 341 -1.53 11.51 4.03
C ALA A 341 -1.09 11.17 2.61
N ASP A 342 -1.13 12.16 1.74
CA ASP A 342 -0.81 12.00 0.33
C ASP A 342 -0.18 13.30 -0.19
N ASP A 343 0.75 13.19 -1.12
CA ASP A 343 1.39 14.34 -1.75
C ASP A 343 1.03 14.32 -3.25
N PRO A 344 0.59 15.45 -3.85
CA PRO A 344 0.33 15.52 -5.28
C PRO A 344 1.50 15.12 -6.19
N SER A 345 2.72 15.21 -5.68
CA SER A 345 3.97 14.86 -6.37
C SER A 345 4.33 13.37 -6.25
N THR A 346 3.49 12.59 -5.55
CA THR A 346 3.64 11.13 -5.42
C THR A 346 2.97 10.43 -6.58
N TYR A 347 3.75 9.66 -7.34
CA TYR A 347 3.29 8.86 -8.46
C TYR A 347 3.62 7.39 -8.20
N SER A 348 2.68 6.50 -8.52
CA SER A 348 2.97 5.08 -8.54
C SER A 348 3.77 4.69 -9.78
N LEU A 349 4.48 3.56 -9.72
CA LEU A 349 5.17 3.02 -10.88
C LEU A 349 4.18 2.69 -12.00
N ASP A 350 2.95 2.29 -11.65
CA ASP A 350 1.83 2.10 -12.59
C ASP A 350 1.42 3.41 -13.27
N ASP A 351 1.30 4.52 -12.52
CA ASP A 351 0.93 5.83 -13.08
C ASP A 351 1.97 6.31 -14.11
N ILE A 352 3.25 6.12 -13.80
CA ILE A 352 4.36 6.48 -14.69
C ILE A 352 4.34 5.64 -15.96
N PHE A 353 4.09 4.34 -15.83
CA PHE A 353 3.98 3.42 -16.96
C PHE A 353 2.79 3.75 -17.87
N ARG A 354 1.60 3.96 -17.28
CA ARG A 354 0.39 4.35 -18.01
C ARG A 354 0.57 5.68 -18.73
N LEU A 355 1.24 6.65 -18.11
CA LEU A 355 1.54 7.93 -18.73
C LEU A 355 2.44 7.77 -19.98
N ASP A 356 3.53 7.01 -19.88
CA ASP A 356 4.43 6.76 -21.02
C ASP A 356 3.71 6.08 -22.18
N ARG A 357 2.88 5.07 -21.90
CA ARG A 357 2.10 4.35 -22.92
C ARG A 357 1.04 5.26 -23.55
N HIS A 358 0.36 6.09 -22.76
CA HIS A 358 -0.62 7.05 -23.25
C HIS A 358 0.01 8.07 -24.21
N VAL A 359 1.18 8.62 -23.87
CA VAL A 359 1.93 9.54 -24.74
C VAL A 359 2.32 8.89 -26.07
N ARG A 360 2.56 7.57 -26.08
CA ARG A 360 2.88 6.80 -27.30
C ARG A 360 1.64 6.28 -28.04
N GLY A 361 0.42 6.53 -27.55
CA GLY A 361 -0.82 6.01 -28.13
C GLY A 361 -0.97 4.48 -28.02
N LEU A 362 -0.28 3.85 -27.07
CA LEU A 362 -0.31 2.41 -26.86
C LEU A 362 -1.23 2.06 -25.69
N ASP A 363 -1.85 0.87 -25.75
CA ASP A 363 -2.65 0.37 -24.64
C ASP A 363 -1.76 0.00 -23.44
N ALA A 364 -2.18 0.38 -22.23
CA ALA A 364 -1.43 0.09 -21.01
C ALA A 364 -1.58 -1.37 -20.56
N ASP A 365 -2.72 -1.99 -20.86
CA ASP A 365 -3.02 -3.35 -20.40
C ASP A 365 -2.48 -4.43 -21.38
N GLU A 366 -1.96 -4.03 -22.55
CA GLU A 366 -1.40 -4.92 -23.58
C GLU A 366 -0.37 -5.93 -23.02
N PRO A 367 0.68 -5.52 -22.26
CA PRO A 367 1.68 -6.48 -21.79
C PRO A 367 1.11 -7.50 -20.80
N ILE A 368 0.16 -7.08 -19.97
CA ILE A 368 -0.51 -7.96 -18.99
C ILE A 368 -1.39 -8.97 -19.73
N ASN A 369 -2.13 -8.52 -20.74
CA ASN A 369 -2.99 -9.37 -21.55
C ASN A 369 -2.16 -10.39 -22.35
N TYR A 370 -1.08 -9.93 -23.00
CA TYR A 370 -0.14 -10.81 -23.69
C TYR A 370 0.46 -11.85 -22.76
N HIS A 371 0.93 -11.45 -21.57
CA HIS A 371 1.45 -12.36 -20.57
C HIS A 371 0.41 -13.41 -20.16
N LYS A 372 -0.83 -13.00 -19.88
CA LYS A 372 -1.92 -13.92 -19.51
C LYS A 372 -2.23 -14.93 -20.63
N ASP A 373 -2.27 -14.46 -21.88
CA ASP A 373 -2.54 -15.32 -23.04
C ASP A 373 -1.42 -16.33 -23.27
N GLU A 374 -0.15 -15.92 -23.15
CA GLU A 374 0.98 -16.83 -23.26
C GLU A 374 1.03 -17.81 -22.09
N MET A 375 0.79 -17.38 -20.85
CA MET A 375 0.69 -18.29 -19.71
C MET A 375 -0.43 -19.33 -19.92
N ARG A 376 -1.55 -18.95 -20.54
CA ARG A 376 -2.62 -19.87 -20.91
C ARG A 376 -2.19 -20.87 -21.99
N LYS A 377 -1.42 -20.43 -22.99
CA LYS A 377 -0.85 -21.31 -24.03
C LYS A 377 0.17 -22.29 -23.44
N ILE A 378 1.03 -21.82 -22.55
CA ILE A 378 1.99 -22.64 -21.80
C ILE A 378 1.24 -23.71 -21.00
N GLY A 379 0.24 -23.30 -20.21
CA GLY A 379 -0.61 -24.23 -19.47
C GLY A 379 -1.24 -25.32 -20.36
N ARG A 380 -1.71 -24.96 -21.57
CA ARG A 380 -2.23 -25.95 -22.54
C ARG A 380 -1.16 -26.90 -23.08
N LYS A 381 0.04 -26.40 -23.40
CA LYS A 381 1.15 -27.22 -23.93
C LYS A 381 1.61 -28.26 -22.90
N PHE A 382 1.81 -27.85 -21.65
CA PHE A 382 2.19 -28.76 -20.56
C PHE A 382 1.08 -29.76 -20.22
N ASN A 383 -0.19 -29.35 -20.30
CA ASN A 383 -1.33 -30.26 -20.15
C ASN A 383 -1.40 -31.31 -21.28
N LYS A 384 -1.01 -30.98 -22.53
CA LYS A 384 -1.02 -31.93 -23.66
C LYS A 384 0.11 -32.97 -23.59
N LYS A 385 1.24 -32.63 -22.97
CA LYS A 385 2.37 -33.57 -22.77
C LYS A 385 2.08 -34.58 -21.66
N THR A 386 1.43 -34.17 -20.58
CA THR A 386 1.12 -35.02 -19.40
C THR A 386 0.02 -36.06 -19.65
N THR A 387 -0.82 -35.92 -20.68
CA THR A 387 -1.82 -36.94 -21.03
C THR A 387 -1.26 -38.12 -21.83
N ASN A 388 -0.07 -37.98 -22.44
CA ASN A 388 0.45 -38.98 -23.39
C ASN A 388 1.73 -39.70 -22.96
N SER A 389 2.36 -39.40 -21.84
CA SER A 389 3.52 -40.18 -21.35
C SER A 389 4.02 -39.73 -19.98
N VAL A 390 4.14 -40.70 -19.05
CA VAL A 390 5.06 -40.77 -17.87
C VAL A 390 4.57 -40.08 -16.55
N PRO A 391 4.89 -40.64 -15.35
CA PRO A 391 4.43 -40.14 -14.05
C PRO A 391 5.02 -38.76 -13.70
N PRO A 392 4.30 -37.96 -12.89
CA PRO A 392 4.74 -36.62 -12.48
C PRO A 392 5.85 -36.74 -11.43
N GLY A 393 7.08 -36.31 -11.73
CA GLY A 393 8.13 -36.32 -10.71
C GLY A 393 9.58 -36.08 -11.13
N THR A 394 9.89 -35.69 -12.37
CA THR A 394 11.28 -35.39 -12.74
C THR A 394 11.52 -33.88 -12.76
N ASN A 395 12.62 -33.43 -12.14
CA ASN A 395 13.05 -32.02 -12.07
C ASN A 395 13.19 -31.32 -13.44
N THR A 396 13.16 -32.08 -14.53
CA THR A 396 13.20 -31.62 -15.93
C THR A 396 11.95 -30.84 -16.33
N ASP A 397 10.75 -31.22 -15.87
CA ASP A 397 9.50 -30.54 -16.26
C ASP A 397 9.40 -29.11 -15.69
N ILE A 398 9.97 -28.89 -14.50
CA ILE A 398 10.01 -27.57 -13.84
C ILE A 398 10.99 -26.64 -14.57
N GLY A 399 12.12 -27.18 -15.02
CA GLY A 399 13.09 -26.44 -15.83
C GLY A 399 12.52 -25.99 -17.17
N ASP A 400 11.78 -26.87 -17.85
CA ASP A 400 11.11 -26.57 -19.13
C ASP A 400 10.03 -25.49 -18.97
N GLU A 401 9.24 -25.53 -17.88
CA GLU A 401 8.22 -24.51 -17.60
C GLU A 401 8.87 -23.15 -17.34
N GLN A 402 9.94 -23.12 -16.53
CA GLN A 402 10.69 -21.91 -16.25
C GLN A 402 11.33 -21.32 -17.52
N ALA A 403 11.90 -22.16 -18.38
CA ALA A 403 12.48 -21.73 -19.65
C ALA A 403 11.42 -21.09 -20.56
N THR A 404 10.24 -21.70 -20.68
CA THR A 404 9.16 -21.14 -21.52
C THR A 404 8.62 -19.82 -20.93
N LYS A 405 8.52 -19.70 -19.61
CA LYS A 405 8.14 -18.43 -18.94
C LYS A 405 9.19 -17.34 -19.14
N LEU A 406 10.47 -17.72 -19.12
CA LEU A 406 11.58 -16.81 -19.38
C LEU A 406 11.54 -16.27 -20.81
N GLU A 407 11.21 -17.09 -21.81
CA GLU A 407 11.03 -16.64 -23.20
C GLU A 407 9.92 -15.58 -23.32
N VAL A 408 8.77 -15.82 -22.67
CA VAL A 408 7.66 -14.85 -22.64
C VAL A 408 8.09 -13.54 -21.98
N TYR A 409 8.77 -13.63 -20.84
CA TYR A 409 9.29 -12.47 -20.12
C TYR A 409 10.27 -11.66 -20.98
N ASN A 410 11.25 -12.32 -21.62
CA ASN A 410 12.23 -11.66 -22.49
C ASN A 410 11.54 -10.98 -23.68
N LYS A 411 10.57 -11.64 -24.30
CA LYS A 411 9.81 -11.05 -25.41
C LYS A 411 9.05 -9.79 -25.01
N ILE A 412 8.43 -9.77 -23.81
CA ILE A 412 7.78 -8.56 -23.27
C ILE A 412 8.82 -7.44 -23.05
N CYS A 413 9.97 -7.77 -22.46
CA CYS A 413 11.04 -6.83 -22.18
C CYS A 413 11.70 -6.25 -23.44
N GLU A 414 11.78 -7.03 -24.53
CA GLU A 414 12.40 -6.60 -25.78
C GLU A 414 11.42 -5.83 -26.67
N THR A 415 10.15 -6.27 -26.72
CA THR A 415 9.17 -5.76 -27.70
C THR A 415 8.24 -4.70 -27.13
N MET A 416 7.79 -4.85 -25.88
CA MET A 416 6.64 -4.10 -25.35
C MET A 416 7.01 -3.02 -24.35
N VAL A 417 7.99 -3.29 -23.47
CA VAL A 417 8.31 -2.42 -22.33
C VAL A 417 9.78 -2.03 -22.33
N ALA A 418 10.04 -0.73 -22.47
CA ALA A 418 11.38 -0.18 -22.42
C ALA A 418 11.96 -0.19 -21.00
N PRO A 419 13.30 -0.31 -20.83
CA PRO A 419 13.97 -0.27 -19.52
C PRO A 419 14.02 1.10 -18.87
N ASP A 420 13.87 2.17 -19.64
CA ASP A 420 14.24 3.52 -19.22
C ASP A 420 13.02 4.43 -19.00
N ILE A 421 11.82 3.86 -18.87
CA ILE A 421 10.57 4.60 -18.69
C ILE A 421 10.65 5.45 -17.43
N LEU A 422 11.01 4.81 -16.30
CA LEU A 422 11.14 5.49 -15.01
C LEU A 422 12.19 6.60 -15.05
N ARG A 423 13.33 6.32 -15.68
CA ARG A 423 14.43 7.27 -15.82
C ARG A 423 14.03 8.49 -16.66
N LYS A 424 13.44 8.28 -17.83
CA LYS A 424 13.01 9.36 -18.74
C LYS A 424 11.99 10.28 -18.08
N GLN A 425 11.00 9.70 -17.40
CA GLN A 425 9.94 10.47 -16.75
C GLN A 425 10.47 11.31 -15.59
N VAL A 426 11.38 10.76 -14.78
CA VAL A 426 12.03 11.52 -13.70
C VAL A 426 12.95 12.60 -14.27
N GLN A 427 13.72 12.31 -15.32
CA GLN A 427 14.57 13.31 -15.98
C GLN A 427 13.76 14.45 -16.61
N ALA A 428 12.58 14.16 -17.15
CA ALA A 428 11.67 15.18 -17.68
C ALA A 428 11.05 16.05 -16.58
N ALA A 429 10.84 15.49 -15.38
CA ALA A 429 10.25 16.21 -14.25
C ALA A 429 11.25 17.06 -13.45
N LEU A 430 12.54 16.74 -13.50
CA LEU A 430 13.59 17.43 -12.75
C LEU A 430 14.33 18.48 -13.60
N ILE A 431 14.71 19.59 -12.98
CA ILE A 431 15.42 20.68 -13.65
C ILE A 431 16.93 20.40 -13.56
N GLY A 432 17.49 19.87 -14.64
CA GLY A 432 18.93 19.72 -14.82
C GLY A 432 19.54 18.41 -14.27
N PRO A 433 20.81 18.11 -14.64
CA PRO A 433 21.48 16.86 -14.30
C PRO A 433 21.88 16.76 -12.82
N GLU A 434 22.13 17.88 -12.15
CA GLU A 434 22.46 17.92 -10.73
C GLU A 434 21.28 17.44 -9.87
N ALA A 435 20.08 17.99 -10.13
CA ALA A 435 18.86 17.57 -9.46
C ALA A 435 18.59 16.07 -9.66
N PHE A 436 18.82 15.57 -10.88
CA PHE A 436 18.70 14.13 -11.17
C PHE A 436 19.72 13.28 -10.39
N PHE A 437 20.96 13.73 -10.25
CA PHE A 437 21.98 13.02 -9.47
C PHE A 437 21.62 12.95 -7.98
N VAL A 438 21.20 14.08 -7.40
CA VAL A 438 20.74 14.15 -6.01
C VAL A 438 19.51 13.27 -5.80
N PHE A 439 18.53 13.34 -6.70
CA PHE A 439 17.34 12.50 -6.68
C PHE A 439 17.70 11.02 -6.73
N ARG A 440 18.58 10.61 -7.65
CA ARG A 440 19.01 9.21 -7.81
C ARG A 440 19.68 8.68 -6.53
N LYS A 441 20.53 9.48 -5.89
CA LYS A 441 21.16 9.12 -4.60
C LYS A 441 20.13 9.00 -3.48
N ALA A 442 19.21 9.95 -3.37
CA ALA A 442 18.14 9.92 -2.36
C ALA A 442 17.18 8.73 -2.57
N LEU A 443 16.78 8.45 -3.82
CA LEU A 443 15.96 7.30 -4.17
C LEU A 443 16.68 5.99 -3.83
N SER A 444 17.97 5.89 -4.12
CA SER A 444 18.78 4.70 -3.78
C SER A 444 18.76 4.40 -2.28
N ASN A 445 18.94 5.42 -1.45
CA ASN A 445 18.89 5.29 0.01
C ASN A 445 17.52 4.85 0.52
N GLN A 446 16.45 5.45 -0.01
CA GLN A 446 15.06 5.12 0.34
C GLN A 446 14.68 3.71 -0.11
N LEU A 447 15.08 3.34 -1.33
CA LEU A 447 14.85 2.01 -1.86
C LEU A 447 15.61 0.96 -1.05
N ALA A 448 16.84 1.24 -0.64
CA ALA A 448 17.63 0.33 0.20
C ALA A 448 16.92 0.02 1.53
N ALA A 449 16.43 1.05 2.22
CA ALA A 449 15.65 0.90 3.44
C ALA A 449 14.37 0.08 3.19
N ASN A 450 13.56 0.46 2.19
CA ASN A 450 12.33 -0.25 1.86
C ASN A 450 12.58 -1.72 1.45
N SER A 451 13.66 -1.98 0.71
CA SER A 451 14.03 -3.32 0.23
C SER A 451 14.42 -4.25 1.37
N LEU A 452 15.20 -3.76 2.34
CA LEU A 452 15.53 -4.53 3.54
C LEU A 452 14.29 -4.86 4.35
N LEU A 453 13.40 -3.88 4.54
CA LEU A 453 12.15 -4.10 5.28
C LEU A 453 11.23 -5.09 4.56
N CYS A 454 11.12 -5.00 3.23
CA CYS A 454 10.36 -5.98 2.44
C CYS A 454 10.88 -7.40 2.59
N TYR A 455 12.20 -7.58 2.62
CA TYR A 455 12.85 -8.88 2.83
C TYR A 455 12.65 -9.39 4.26
N ALA A 456 12.95 -8.56 5.27
CA ALA A 456 12.88 -8.93 6.67
C ALA A 456 11.48 -9.37 7.07
N PHE A 457 10.47 -8.58 6.71
CA PHE A 457 9.07 -8.77 7.10
C PHE A 457 8.24 -9.59 6.11
N SER A 458 8.84 -10.13 5.05
CA SER A 458 8.12 -10.90 4.02
C SER A 458 6.92 -10.15 3.45
N VAL A 459 7.14 -8.94 2.93
CA VAL A 459 6.02 -8.10 2.46
C VAL A 459 5.35 -8.69 1.22
N THR A 460 4.02 -8.77 1.24
CA THR A 460 3.18 -9.19 0.10
C THR A 460 2.74 -8.01 -0.79
N ASP A 461 2.18 -8.32 -1.96
CA ASP A 461 1.49 -7.38 -2.84
C ASP A 461 2.28 -6.10 -3.21
N ARG A 462 3.48 -6.32 -3.75
CA ARG A 462 4.38 -5.25 -4.21
C ARG A 462 4.11 -4.87 -5.66
N SER A 463 2.84 -4.77 -6.06
CA SER A 463 2.45 -4.43 -7.44
C SER A 463 2.89 -2.98 -7.80
N PRO A 464 3.02 -2.64 -9.10
CA PRO A 464 3.46 -1.29 -9.49
C PRO A 464 2.56 -0.18 -8.95
N SER A 465 1.26 -0.46 -8.76
CA SER A 465 0.30 0.48 -8.20
C SER A 465 0.51 0.80 -6.71
N LYS A 466 1.18 -0.10 -5.98
CA LYS A 466 1.52 0.04 -4.55
C LYS A 466 2.92 0.59 -4.33
N PHE A 467 3.77 0.54 -5.35
CA PHE A 467 5.08 1.14 -5.33
C PHE A 467 4.97 2.61 -5.75
N ALA A 468 4.85 3.52 -4.79
CA ALA A 468 4.71 4.94 -5.03
C ALA A 468 5.92 5.73 -4.55
N MET A 469 6.34 6.71 -5.34
CA MET A 469 7.48 7.57 -5.01
C MET A 469 7.15 9.03 -5.28
N ASN A 470 7.68 9.90 -4.43
CA ASN A 470 7.56 11.34 -4.58
C ASN A 470 8.68 11.85 -5.51
N ILE A 471 8.30 12.41 -6.65
CA ILE A 471 9.23 12.88 -7.68
C ILE A 471 10.04 14.10 -7.21
N ARG A 472 9.53 14.86 -6.24
CA ARG A 472 10.22 16.04 -5.70
C ARG A 472 11.30 15.69 -4.68
N CYS A 473 11.04 14.72 -3.81
CA CYS A 473 11.93 14.40 -2.68
C CYS A 473 12.54 12.99 -2.71
N ALA A 474 12.27 12.20 -3.76
CA ALA A 474 12.77 10.84 -3.94
C ALA A 474 12.39 9.84 -2.83
N ARG A 475 11.41 10.18 -2.00
CA ARG A 475 10.92 9.31 -0.93
C ARG A 475 9.95 8.28 -1.46
N ILE A 476 10.06 7.05 -0.97
CA ILE A 476 9.17 5.95 -1.32
C ILE A 476 8.04 5.89 -0.29
N ALA A 477 6.80 5.98 -0.76
CA ALA A 477 5.63 5.75 0.05
C ALA A 477 5.34 4.24 0.07
N ALA A 478 5.60 3.59 1.21
CA ALA A 478 5.24 2.19 1.44
C ALA A 478 3.72 2.06 1.67
N THR A 479 2.93 2.28 0.62
CA THR A 479 1.47 2.12 0.67
C THR A 479 1.11 0.64 0.72
N ASP A 480 0.33 0.23 1.72
CA ASP A 480 -0.10 -1.17 1.96
C ASP A 480 1.05 -2.16 2.25
N PHE A 481 1.92 -1.83 3.20
CA PHE A 481 2.94 -2.76 3.67
C PHE A 481 2.29 -3.83 4.59
N ARG A 482 2.14 -5.05 4.06
CA ARG A 482 1.47 -6.20 4.70
C ARG A 482 2.38 -7.40 4.82
N PHE A 483 2.32 -8.11 5.94
CA PHE A 483 3.07 -9.34 6.18
C PHE A 483 2.47 -10.54 5.45
N ALA A 484 3.32 -11.41 4.90
CA ALA A 484 2.92 -12.70 4.32
C ALA A 484 2.94 -13.79 5.39
N TYR A 485 1.82 -14.47 5.61
CA TYR A 485 1.77 -15.66 6.48
C TYR A 485 1.38 -16.89 5.68
N ASN A 486 2.08 -17.99 5.90
CA ASN A 486 1.71 -19.30 5.37
C ASN A 486 0.50 -19.89 6.11
N SER A 487 -0.01 -21.04 5.68
CA SER A 487 -1.15 -21.73 6.34
C SER A 487 -0.91 -22.06 7.81
N ALA A 488 0.34 -22.23 8.22
CA ALA A 488 0.73 -22.44 9.61
C ALA A 488 0.81 -21.13 10.43
N GLY A 489 0.73 -19.95 9.82
CA GLY A 489 0.89 -18.66 10.50
C GLY A 489 2.36 -18.24 10.71
N LEU A 490 3.30 -18.86 10.00
CA LEU A 490 4.69 -18.40 9.96
C LEU A 490 4.91 -17.45 8.77
N LEU A 491 5.85 -16.52 8.91
CA LEU A 491 6.20 -15.60 7.83
C LEU A 491 6.69 -16.37 6.60
N GLU A 492 6.08 -16.12 5.45
CA GLU A 492 6.39 -16.83 4.20
C GLU A 492 7.70 -16.31 3.58
N THR A 493 8.58 -17.18 3.12
CA THR A 493 9.79 -16.75 2.41
C THR A 493 9.48 -16.56 0.93
N ASN A 494 9.39 -15.30 0.50
CA ASN A 494 9.15 -14.97 -0.91
C ASN A 494 10.38 -15.31 -1.77
N ALA A 495 10.17 -15.93 -2.94
CA ALA A 495 11.24 -16.20 -3.91
C ALA A 495 11.93 -14.91 -4.40
N ILE A 496 11.18 -13.81 -4.52
CA ILE A 496 11.69 -12.47 -4.82
C ILE A 496 11.80 -11.70 -3.50
N PRO A 497 13.01 -11.38 -3.00
CA PRO A 497 13.18 -10.76 -1.68
C PRO A 497 12.62 -9.34 -1.61
N PHE A 498 12.82 -8.53 -2.66
CA PHE A 498 12.26 -7.19 -2.82
C PHE A 498 12.13 -6.85 -4.31
N ARG A 499 11.37 -5.79 -4.62
CA ARG A 499 11.15 -5.35 -6.01
C ARG A 499 12.39 -4.63 -6.54
N MET A 500 13.22 -5.35 -7.30
CA MET A 500 14.29 -4.78 -8.12
C MET A 500 14.07 -5.24 -9.56
N THR A 501 13.42 -4.39 -10.34
CA THR A 501 13.05 -4.67 -11.73
C THR A 501 13.92 -3.86 -12.67
N ARG A 502 13.92 -4.22 -13.96
CA ARG A 502 14.74 -3.58 -14.99
C ARG A 502 14.61 -2.06 -15.04
N ASN A 503 13.41 -1.49 -14.83
CA ASN A 503 13.26 -0.02 -14.81
C ASN A 503 13.85 0.62 -13.58
N ILE A 504 13.73 -0.02 -12.41
CA ILE A 504 14.33 0.46 -11.16
C ILE A 504 15.86 0.37 -11.27
N GLU A 505 16.39 -0.73 -11.80
CA GLU A 505 17.82 -0.90 -12.03
C GLU A 505 18.39 0.14 -12.99
N THR A 506 17.70 0.38 -14.12
CA THR A 506 18.12 1.38 -15.10
C THR A 506 18.01 2.80 -14.53
N MET A 507 17.01 3.06 -13.68
CA MET A 507 16.85 4.33 -12.99
C MET A 507 18.00 4.59 -12.01
N LEU A 508 18.47 3.59 -11.27
CA LEU A 508 19.60 3.75 -10.35
C LEU A 508 20.97 3.69 -11.05
N GLY A 509 21.12 2.80 -12.02
CA GLY A 509 22.36 2.50 -12.71
C GLY A 509 23.28 1.56 -11.92
N SER A 510 24.05 0.75 -12.65
CA SER A 510 24.94 -0.28 -12.09
C SER A 510 25.93 0.26 -11.04
N MET A 511 26.47 1.47 -11.25
CA MET A 511 27.40 2.10 -10.31
C MET A 511 26.77 2.37 -8.94
N VAL A 512 25.53 2.87 -8.91
CA VAL A 512 24.83 3.20 -7.66
C VAL A 512 24.42 1.94 -6.90
N LEU A 513 24.11 0.87 -7.63
CA LEU A 513 23.70 -0.42 -7.09
C LEU A 513 24.86 -1.21 -6.49
N ASN A 514 25.89 -1.52 -7.27
CA ASN A 514 26.89 -2.54 -6.90
C ASN A 514 28.06 -2.00 -6.05
N GLY A 515 28.40 -0.71 -6.18
CA GLY A 515 29.51 -0.09 -5.45
C GLY A 515 29.20 1.30 -4.88
N GLY A 516 27.97 1.78 -5.08
CA GLY A 516 27.55 3.13 -4.74
C GLY A 516 26.75 3.20 -3.45
N SER A 517 25.62 3.91 -3.46
CA SER A 517 24.85 4.18 -2.24
C SER A 517 23.95 3.04 -1.79
N PHE A 518 23.47 2.17 -2.70
CA PHE A 518 22.40 1.22 -2.38
C PHE A 518 22.82 0.16 -1.34
N ILE A 519 23.85 -0.65 -1.63
CA ILE A 519 24.30 -1.72 -0.73
C ILE A 519 24.79 -1.17 0.62
N PRO A 520 25.64 -0.12 0.68
CA PRO A 520 26.05 0.47 1.96
C PRO A 520 24.89 1.09 2.75
N ALA A 521 23.89 1.68 2.07
CA ALA A 521 22.68 2.16 2.74
C ALA A 521 21.91 0.98 3.35
N MET A 522 21.68 -0.08 2.59
CA MET A 522 20.98 -1.29 3.05
C MET A 522 21.68 -1.92 4.25
N SER A 523 23.01 -2.03 4.21
CA SER A 523 23.85 -2.51 5.31
C SER A 523 23.76 -1.60 6.54
N SER A 524 23.78 -0.28 6.36
CA SER A 524 23.65 0.68 7.48
C SER A 524 22.27 0.62 8.15
N VAL A 525 21.20 0.35 7.40
CA VAL A 525 19.86 0.10 7.96
C VAL A 525 19.87 -1.19 8.78
N ALA A 526 20.44 -2.27 8.23
CA ALA A 526 20.52 -3.56 8.93
C ALA A 526 21.31 -3.44 10.23
N GLU A 527 22.48 -2.79 10.20
CA GLU A 527 23.31 -2.53 11.37
C GLU A 527 22.56 -1.71 12.44
N ALA A 528 21.91 -0.62 12.04
CA ALA A 528 21.18 0.23 12.97
C ALA A 528 20.04 -0.53 13.67
N VAL A 529 19.28 -1.35 12.92
CA VAL A 529 18.18 -2.13 13.50
C VAL A 529 18.69 -3.29 14.35
N SER A 530 19.77 -3.97 13.93
CA SER A 530 20.39 -5.06 14.68
C SER A 530 21.03 -4.59 15.98
N LYS A 531 21.67 -3.42 15.99
CA LYS A 531 22.32 -2.86 17.20
C LYS A 531 21.34 -2.64 18.35
N TRP A 532 20.11 -2.25 18.02
CA TRP A 532 19.05 -1.95 18.99
C TRP A 532 17.98 -3.05 19.02
N SER A 533 18.31 -4.29 18.65
CA SER A 533 17.34 -5.38 18.52
C SER A 533 16.57 -5.66 19.81
N GLU A 534 17.23 -5.57 20.96
CA GLU A 534 16.62 -5.81 22.29
C GLU A 534 15.56 -4.78 22.65
N GLU A 535 15.77 -3.49 22.31
CA GLU A 535 14.77 -2.43 22.55
C GLU A 535 13.53 -2.59 21.66
N VAL A 536 13.72 -3.17 20.48
CA VAL A 536 12.71 -3.28 19.42
C VAL A 536 11.91 -4.56 19.54
N ASN A 537 12.48 -5.58 20.20
CA ASN A 537 11.88 -6.90 20.36
C ASN A 537 10.46 -6.86 20.96
N PRO A 538 10.20 -6.14 22.09
CA PRO A 538 8.85 -6.05 22.64
C PRO A 538 7.85 -5.42 21.67
N ALA A 539 8.27 -4.39 20.93
CA ALA A 539 7.41 -3.72 19.96
C ALA A 539 7.10 -4.62 18.75
N LEU A 540 8.10 -5.34 18.22
CA LEU A 540 7.89 -6.31 17.15
C LEU A 540 6.97 -7.44 17.57
N HIS A 541 7.12 -7.92 18.81
CA HIS A 541 6.25 -8.95 19.37
C HIS A 541 4.79 -8.51 19.37
N ILE A 542 4.49 -7.31 19.88
CA ILE A 542 3.12 -6.77 19.92
C ILE A 542 2.57 -6.55 18.50
N ILE A 543 3.36 -5.96 17.61
CA ILE A 543 2.92 -5.67 16.23
C ILE A 543 2.61 -6.97 15.47
N LEU A 544 3.50 -7.96 15.51
CA LEU A 544 3.31 -9.24 14.83
C LEU A 544 2.22 -10.10 15.47
N ARG A 545 2.08 -10.05 16.81
CA ARG A 545 0.96 -10.69 17.52
C ARG A 545 -0.38 -10.14 17.07
N ASP A 546 -0.53 -8.82 17.09
CA ASP A 546 -1.81 -8.22 16.75
C ASP A 546 -2.13 -8.45 15.27
N ASP A 547 -1.13 -8.39 14.38
CA ASP A 547 -1.35 -8.65 12.95
C ASP A 547 -1.75 -10.10 12.66
N ILE A 548 -1.05 -11.10 13.23
CA ILE A 548 -1.38 -12.51 13.00
C ILE A 548 -2.77 -12.87 13.54
N ILE A 549 -3.15 -12.33 14.72
CA ILE A 549 -4.49 -12.54 15.28
C ILE A 549 -5.55 -11.95 14.34
N HIS A 550 -5.33 -10.74 13.83
CA HIS A 550 -6.26 -10.10 12.90
C HIS A 550 -6.30 -10.81 11.54
N TRP A 551 -5.18 -11.38 11.09
CA TRP A 551 -5.11 -12.21 9.89
C TRP A 551 -5.93 -13.49 10.03
N TYR A 552 -5.84 -14.22 11.15
CA TYR A 552 -6.69 -15.39 11.41
C TYR A 552 -8.18 -15.01 11.57
N ALA A 553 -8.45 -13.89 12.24
CA ALA A 553 -9.81 -13.35 12.37
C ALA A 553 -10.39 -12.89 11.03
N SER A 554 -9.57 -12.54 10.03
CA SER A 554 -10.05 -12.23 8.68
C SER A 554 -10.54 -13.47 7.91
N LYS A 555 -10.01 -14.65 8.26
CA LYS A 555 -10.34 -15.93 7.62
C LYS A 555 -11.51 -16.67 8.27
N SER A 556 -11.89 -16.29 9.50
CA SER A 556 -12.93 -16.95 10.29
C SER A 556 -13.93 -15.93 10.85
N ALA A 557 -15.18 -16.34 11.08
CA ALA A 557 -16.22 -15.43 11.59
C ALA A 557 -15.82 -14.77 12.93
N PRO A 558 -16.35 -13.56 13.26
CA PRO A 558 -15.98 -12.84 14.47
C PRO A 558 -16.20 -13.72 15.71
N LYS A 559 -15.12 -13.89 16.48
CA LYS A 559 -15.09 -14.72 17.69
C LYS A 559 -15.28 -13.83 18.92
N SER A 560 -15.91 -14.39 19.97
CA SER A 560 -15.95 -13.75 21.30
C SER A 560 -14.54 -13.51 21.84
N ASP A 561 -14.38 -12.55 22.74
CA ASP A 561 -13.07 -12.19 23.30
C ASP A 561 -12.34 -13.39 23.94
N ILE A 562 -13.08 -14.29 24.58
CA ILE A 562 -12.55 -15.54 25.16
C ILE A 562 -11.86 -16.41 24.11
N LYS A 563 -12.43 -16.50 22.91
CA LYS A 563 -11.85 -17.28 21.81
C LYS A 563 -10.67 -16.58 21.14
N ASN A 564 -10.59 -15.24 21.24
CA ASN A 564 -9.41 -14.50 20.78
C ASN A 564 -8.22 -14.71 21.72
N GLN A 565 -8.47 -14.74 23.04
CA GLN A 565 -7.44 -15.07 24.03
C GLN A 565 -6.92 -16.50 23.88
N GLU A 566 -7.79 -17.47 23.61
CA GLU A 566 -7.35 -18.85 23.35
C GLU A 566 -6.55 -18.95 22.05
N LEU A 567 -6.95 -18.20 21.01
CA LEU A 567 -6.19 -18.12 19.77
C LEU A 567 -4.80 -17.50 20.00
N GLU A 568 -4.71 -16.43 20.81
CA GLU A 568 -3.44 -15.82 21.21
C GLU A 568 -2.52 -16.84 21.89
N ARG A 569 -3.06 -17.61 22.85
CA ARG A 569 -2.30 -18.66 23.55
C ARG A 569 -1.75 -19.72 22.59
N GLN A 570 -2.54 -20.13 21.60
CA GLN A 570 -2.13 -21.12 20.60
C GLN A 570 -1.11 -20.58 19.57
N LEU A 571 -1.12 -19.26 19.34
CA LEU A 571 -0.24 -18.62 18.35
C LEU A 571 1.05 -18.09 18.95
N ASN A 572 1.19 -18.03 20.28
CA ASN A 572 2.34 -17.42 20.95
C ASN A 572 3.69 -17.97 20.47
N ASP A 573 3.84 -19.30 20.41
CA ASP A 573 5.07 -19.94 19.91
C ASP A 573 5.39 -19.56 18.46
N ARG A 574 4.34 -19.32 17.64
CA ARG A 574 4.49 -18.93 16.23
C ARG A 574 4.88 -17.47 16.11
N ILE A 575 4.35 -16.61 16.98
CA ILE A 575 4.72 -15.20 17.08
C ILE A 575 6.19 -15.07 17.45
N LEU A 576 6.64 -15.80 18.47
CA LEU A 576 8.05 -15.83 18.88
C LEU A 576 8.96 -16.28 17.73
N LYS A 577 8.59 -17.37 17.03
CA LYS A 577 9.32 -17.83 15.83
C LYS A 577 9.37 -16.78 14.72
N ASN A 578 8.28 -16.05 14.49
CA ASN A 578 8.24 -14.98 13.48
C ASN A 578 9.13 -13.81 13.86
N VAL A 579 9.14 -13.39 15.13
CA VAL A 579 10.02 -12.32 15.62
C VAL A 579 11.48 -12.74 15.46
N SER A 580 11.85 -13.96 15.89
CA SER A 580 13.20 -14.49 15.71
C SER A 580 13.61 -14.59 14.24
N MET A 581 12.67 -14.96 13.35
CA MET A 581 12.93 -15.00 11.91
C MET A 581 13.23 -13.62 11.33
N VAL A 582 12.45 -12.59 11.70
CA VAL A 582 12.69 -11.20 11.28
C VAL A 582 14.06 -10.72 11.77
N GLN A 583 14.37 -10.96 13.05
CA GLN A 583 15.66 -10.57 13.64
C GLN A 583 16.84 -11.28 12.95
N SER A 584 16.74 -12.59 12.71
CA SER A 584 17.77 -13.35 11.99
C SER A 584 18.03 -12.76 10.61
N ARG A 585 16.97 -12.51 9.83
CA ARG A 585 17.08 -11.94 8.48
C ARG A 585 17.75 -10.57 8.47
N ILE A 586 17.46 -9.72 9.44
CA ILE A 586 18.10 -8.39 9.57
C ILE A 586 19.56 -8.56 9.97
N LYS A 587 19.86 -9.42 10.94
CA LYS A 587 21.23 -9.69 11.42
C LYS A 587 22.12 -10.29 10.33
N GLU A 588 21.60 -11.19 9.50
CA GLU A 588 22.30 -11.74 8.32
C GLU A 588 22.67 -10.67 7.28
N CYS A 589 21.95 -9.54 7.27
CA CYS A 589 22.20 -8.42 6.36
C CYS A 589 23.11 -7.34 6.98
N ALA A 590 23.35 -7.41 8.29
CA ALA A 590 24.26 -6.52 9.00
C ALA A 590 25.72 -6.94 8.74
N PRO A 591 26.67 -5.99 8.74
CA PRO A 591 28.07 -6.32 8.57
C PRO A 591 28.56 -7.17 9.76
N SER A 592 29.03 -8.39 9.50
CA SER A 592 29.65 -9.24 10.52
C SER A 592 31.08 -8.80 10.80
N ASN A 593 31.41 -8.57 12.08
CA ASN A 593 32.78 -8.30 12.54
C ASN A 593 33.62 -9.58 12.73
N GLU A 594 33.12 -10.74 12.31
CA GLU A 594 33.83 -12.01 12.52
C GLU A 594 35.03 -12.12 11.55
N ASN A 595 36.22 -11.90 12.09
CA ASN A 595 37.52 -12.27 11.52
C ASN A 595 37.61 -13.80 11.37
N ASN A 596 36.81 -14.40 10.49
CA ASN A 596 37.00 -15.79 10.10
C ASN A 596 38.00 -15.85 8.94
N ASP A 597 39.25 -16.09 9.32
CA ASP A 597 40.50 -16.05 8.56
C ASP A 597 40.64 -17.12 7.46
N SER A 598 39.54 -17.56 6.81
CA SER A 598 39.61 -18.66 5.85
C SER A 598 38.93 -18.44 4.50
N LYS A 599 38.10 -17.39 4.31
CA LYS A 599 37.71 -16.90 2.98
C LYS A 599 37.46 -15.39 3.03
N MET A 600 38.17 -14.63 2.19
CA MET A 600 37.97 -13.19 2.02
C MET A 600 36.63 -12.91 1.34
N THR A 601 35.52 -13.16 2.03
CA THR A 601 34.17 -12.83 1.55
C THR A 601 33.90 -11.37 1.81
N PHE A 602 33.30 -10.67 0.84
CA PHE A 602 32.88 -9.30 1.05
C PHE A 602 31.93 -9.20 2.26
N VAL A 603 32.11 -8.17 3.08
CA VAL A 603 31.26 -7.89 4.27
C VAL A 603 29.77 -7.81 3.92
N ASP A 604 29.45 -7.49 2.66
CA ASP A 604 28.12 -7.35 2.10
C ASP A 604 27.69 -8.52 1.19
N ALA A 605 28.34 -9.69 1.27
CA ALA A 605 28.09 -10.82 0.38
C ALA A 605 26.60 -11.25 0.35
N LYS A 606 25.93 -11.28 1.51
CA LYS A 606 24.50 -11.61 1.61
C LYS A 606 23.63 -10.58 0.89
N LEU A 607 23.93 -9.29 1.04
CA LEU A 607 23.19 -8.21 0.39
C LEU A 607 23.34 -8.28 -1.14
N ARG A 608 24.55 -8.57 -1.63
CA ARG A 608 24.81 -8.79 -3.05
C ARG A 608 24.06 -10.00 -3.61
N GLN A 609 24.01 -11.09 -2.84
CA GLN A 609 23.22 -12.28 -3.20
C GLN A 609 21.73 -11.94 -3.30
N LEU A 610 21.18 -11.19 -2.33
CA LEU A 610 19.78 -10.77 -2.36
C LEU A 610 19.48 -9.84 -3.53
N LEU A 611 20.39 -8.91 -3.84
CA LEU A 611 20.26 -8.03 -5.00
C LEU A 611 20.28 -8.84 -6.30
N GLN A 612 21.21 -9.79 -6.44
CA GLN A 612 21.29 -10.66 -7.62
C GLN A 612 20.02 -11.52 -7.76
N GLN A 613 19.51 -12.06 -6.66
CA GLN A 613 18.26 -12.84 -6.66
C GLN A 613 17.06 -11.97 -7.08
N ALA A 614 16.95 -10.74 -6.56
CA ALA A 614 15.88 -9.81 -6.90
C ALA A 614 15.90 -9.37 -8.37
N SER A 615 17.10 -9.19 -8.93
CA SER A 615 17.34 -8.68 -10.29
C SER A 615 17.32 -9.79 -11.36
N SER A 616 17.38 -11.06 -10.95
CA SER A 616 17.54 -12.17 -11.89
C SER A 616 16.27 -12.44 -12.72
N SER A 617 16.42 -12.45 -14.05
CA SER A 617 15.32 -12.76 -14.97
C SER A 617 14.69 -14.12 -14.70
N ASN A 618 15.48 -15.12 -14.25
CA ASN A 618 15.02 -16.46 -13.93
C ASN A 618 14.06 -16.52 -12.73
N VAL A 619 14.20 -15.59 -11.78
CA VAL A 619 13.30 -15.51 -10.61
C VAL A 619 12.13 -14.56 -10.92
N LEU A 620 12.40 -13.47 -11.62
CA LEU A 620 11.39 -12.49 -12.04
C LEU A 620 10.32 -13.09 -12.98
N CYS A 621 10.69 -14.02 -13.88
CA CYS A 621 9.74 -14.68 -14.78
C CYS A 621 8.74 -15.59 -14.04
N MET A 622 9.05 -15.98 -12.80
CA MET A 622 8.18 -16.81 -11.97
C MET A 622 7.21 -15.97 -11.11
N ALA A 623 7.29 -14.64 -11.17
CA ALA A 623 6.40 -13.76 -10.44
C ALA A 623 4.94 -13.85 -10.95
N SER A 624 4.00 -13.52 -10.07
CA SER A 624 2.59 -13.35 -10.47
C SER A 624 2.45 -12.29 -11.57
N PRO A 625 1.48 -12.44 -12.51
CA PRO A 625 1.18 -11.39 -13.50
C PRO A 625 0.90 -10.02 -12.88
N SER A 626 0.33 -9.98 -11.66
CA SER A 626 0.04 -8.73 -10.94
C SER A 626 1.30 -8.00 -10.44
N PHE A 627 2.42 -8.71 -10.33
CA PHE A 627 3.71 -8.12 -9.96
C PHE A 627 4.29 -7.29 -11.11
N GLN A 628 3.96 -7.62 -12.37
CA GLN A 628 4.48 -7.01 -13.59
C GLN A 628 6.01 -6.88 -13.55
N ALA A 629 6.71 -8.02 -13.62
CA ALA A 629 8.16 -8.07 -13.40
C ALA A 629 8.99 -7.29 -14.44
N TRP A 630 8.42 -7.03 -15.62
CA TRP A 630 9.04 -6.25 -16.70
C TRP A 630 9.15 -4.75 -16.39
N LEU A 631 8.37 -4.26 -15.42
CA LEU A 631 8.32 -2.86 -15.00
C LEU A 631 9.12 -2.71 -13.72
#